data_AF-A0AAV0X2K6-F1
#
_entry.id   AF-A0AAV0X2K6-F1
#
_cell.length_a   1.000
_cell.length_b   1.000
_cell.length_c   1.000
_cell.angle_alpha   90.00
_cell.angle_beta   90.00
_cell.angle_gamma   90.00
#
_symmetry.space_group_name_H-M   'P 1'
#
loop_
_entity.id
_entity.type
_entity.pdbx_description
1 polymer ?
#
loop_
_entity_poly.entity_id
_entity_poly.type
_entity_poly.pdbx_seq_one_letter_code
_entity_poly.pdbx_strand_id
1 'polypeptide(L)'
;MEIFIKNNIVLSDSLSTPQNLNNTTDTSDIAKLIKHKISRSKSRRINISLIWISGHSNIEEREKAKQEAKKAVKSSEPQNLIKQLVQI
;
A
#
# COMPACT_ATOMS: atom_id res chain seq x y z
N MET A 1 -5.37 19.34 25.33
CA MET A 1 -4.32 18.66 24.53
C MET A 1 -5.03 17.96 23.39
N GLU A 2 -4.92 18.47 22.16
CA GLU A 2 -5.54 17.83 21.00
C GLU A 2 -4.70 16.62 20.57
N ILE A 3 -5.38 15.49 20.33
CA ILE A 3 -4.75 14.27 19.84
C ILE A 3 -4.79 14.32 18.31
N PHE A 4 -3.64 14.52 17.69
CA PHE A 4 -3.51 14.46 16.23
C PHE A 4 -3.47 13.01 15.75
N ILE A 5 -4.34 12.68 14.79
CA ILE A 5 -4.40 11.38 14.10
C ILE A 5 -4.18 11.65 12.61
N LYS A 6 -3.23 10.95 12.00
CA LYS A 6 -2.96 11.04 10.56
C LYS A 6 -3.76 9.96 9.83
N ASN A 7 -4.60 10.36 8.88
CA ASN A 7 -5.37 9.44 8.05
C ASN A 7 -4.77 9.38 6.65
N ASN A 8 -4.34 8.20 6.21
CA ASN A 8 -3.80 7.93 4.89
C ASN A 8 -4.74 7.00 4.12
N ILE A 9 -4.97 7.30 2.85
CA ILE A 9 -5.71 6.44 1.93
C ILE A 9 -4.73 5.89 0.90
N VAL A 10 -4.75 4.58 0.71
CA VAL A 10 -3.96 3.88 -0.31
C VAL A 10 -4.93 3.30 -1.33
N LEU A 11 -4.75 3.68 -2.58
CA LEU A 11 -5.57 3.21 -3.70
C LEU A 11 -4.85 2.06 -4.42
N SER A 12 -5.56 0.95 -4.62
CA SER A 12 -5.05 -0.18 -5.40
C SER A 12 -5.98 -0.46 -6.57
N ASP A 13 -5.41 -0.66 -7.75
CA ASP A 13 -6.15 -1.07 -8.95
C ASP A 13 -6.24 -2.59 -9.13
N SER A 14 -5.52 -3.35 -8.29
CA SER A 14 -5.53 -4.80 -8.35
C SER A 14 -6.65 -5.36 -7.48
N LEU A 15 -7.60 -6.07 -8.11
CA LEU A 15 -8.70 -6.74 -7.41
C LEU A 15 -8.18 -7.84 -6.47
N SER A 16 -6.99 -8.38 -6.75
CA SER A 16 -6.34 -9.35 -5.86
C SER A 16 -5.90 -8.75 -4.53
N THR A 17 -5.76 -7.42 -4.44
CA THR A 17 -5.33 -6.75 -3.20
C THR A 17 -6.37 -6.88 -2.08
N PRO A 18 -7.64 -6.44 -2.25
CA PRO A 18 -8.66 -6.66 -1.22
C PRO A 18 -8.94 -8.15 -0.99
N GLN A 19 -8.88 -9.00 -2.03
CA GLN A 19 -9.09 -10.44 -1.88
C GLN A 19 -8.03 -11.09 -0.97
N ASN A 20 -6.75 -10.80 -1.18
CA ASN A 20 -5.67 -11.34 -0.34
C ASN A 20 -5.67 -10.77 1.08
N LEU A 21 -6.08 -9.51 1.26
CA LEU A 21 -6.14 -8.90 2.59
C LEU A 21 -7.36 -9.33 3.40
N ASN A 22 -8.49 -9.63 2.74
CA ASN A 22 -9.67 -10.13 3.44
C ASN A 22 -9.65 -11.65 3.66
N ASN A 23 -8.79 -12.37 2.94
CA ASN A 23 -8.55 -13.79 3.20
C ASN A 23 -7.94 -13.96 4.60
N THR A 24 -8.50 -14.86 5.40
CA THR A 24 -8.06 -15.19 6.76
C THR A 24 -7.46 -16.59 6.88
N THR A 25 -7.62 -17.43 5.85
CA THR A 25 -7.26 -18.85 5.86
C THR A 25 -6.01 -19.15 5.04
N ASP A 26 -5.81 -18.49 3.91
CA ASP A 26 -4.62 -18.67 3.05
C ASP A 26 -4.10 -17.32 2.53
N THR A 27 -3.54 -16.52 3.46
CA THR A 27 -2.99 -15.19 3.15
C THR A 27 -1.55 -15.33 2.66
N SER A 28 -1.24 -14.73 1.50
CA SER A 28 0.15 -14.63 1.02
C SER A 28 1.05 -13.86 1.99
N ASP A 29 2.36 -14.16 2.01
CA ASP A 29 3.30 -13.49 2.93
C ASP A 29 3.35 -11.97 2.74
N ILE A 30 3.12 -11.50 1.51
CA ILE A 30 2.99 -10.07 1.20
C ILE A 30 1.76 -9.47 1.88
N ALA A 31 0.61 -10.14 1.83
CA ALA A 31 -0.60 -9.66 2.49
C ALA A 31 -0.47 -9.68 4.02
N LYS A 32 0.22 -10.67 4.61
CA LYS A 32 0.58 -10.67 6.03
C LYS A 32 1.45 -9.46 6.38
N LEU A 33 2.47 -9.17 5.57
CA LEU A 33 3.36 -8.02 5.76
C LEU A 33 2.60 -6.68 5.70
N ILE A 34 1.67 -6.54 4.75
CA ILE A 34 0.81 -5.35 4.63
C ILE A 34 -0.06 -5.19 5.88
N LYS A 35 -0.76 -6.25 6.32
CA LYS A 35 -1.58 -6.24 7.54
C LYS A 35 -0.76 -5.83 8.77
N HIS A 36 0.43 -6.40 8.91
CA HIS A 36 1.35 -6.08 10.01
C HIS A 36 1.78 -4.61 9.98
N LYS A 37 2.15 -4.06 8.81
CA LYS A 37 2.49 -2.64 8.67
C LYS A 37 1.31 -1.73 9.05
N ILE A 38 0.10 -2.02 8.56
CA ILE A 38 -1.11 -1.26 8.91
C ILE A 38 -1.34 -1.28 10.43
N SER A 39 -1.22 -2.45 11.05
CA SER A 39 -1.37 -2.59 12.51
C SER A 39 -0.32 -1.78 13.27
N ARG A 40 0.94 -1.81 12.83
CA ARG A 40 2.04 -1.06 13.44
C ARG A 40 1.90 0.45 13.26
N SER A 41 1.30 0.92 12.17
CA SER A 41 1.00 2.34 11.95
C SER A 41 -0.09 2.85 12.91
N LYS A 42 -1.07 2.01 13.28
CA LYS A 42 -2.10 2.38 14.26
C LYS A 42 -1.51 2.76 15.62
N SER A 43 -0.48 2.04 16.08
CA SER A 43 0.20 2.38 17.34
C SER A 43 0.93 3.74 17.27
N ARG A 44 1.17 4.26 16.07
CA ARG A 44 1.74 5.58 15.78
C ARG A 44 0.67 6.63 15.48
N ARG A 45 -0.61 6.34 15.73
CA ARG A 45 -1.75 7.22 15.41
C ARG A 45 -1.85 7.53 13.91
N ILE A 46 -1.41 6.60 13.08
CA ILE A 46 -1.56 6.65 11.63
C ILE A 46 -2.59 5.59 11.24
N ASN A 47 -3.73 6.04 10.74
CA ASN A 47 -4.74 5.17 10.16
C ASN A 47 -4.50 5.03 8.67
N ILE A 48 -4.47 3.80 8.18
CA ILE A 48 -4.29 3.50 6.76
C ILE A 48 -5.54 2.76 6.28
N SER A 49 -6.25 3.35 5.33
CA SER A 49 -7.37 2.74 4.63
C SER A 49 -6.92 2.31 3.24
N LEU A 50 -7.15 1.04 2.89
CA LEU A 50 -6.90 0.55 1.54
C LEU A 50 -8.22 0.47 0.77
N ILE A 51 -8.29 1.15 -0.37
CA ILE A 51 -9.48 1.20 -1.23
C ILE A 51 -9.10 0.62 -2.59
N TRP A 52 -9.91 -0.32 -3.08
CA TRP A 52 -9.80 -0.78 -4.45
C TRP A 52 -10.49 0.19 -5.39
N ILE A 53 -9.82 0.53 -6.49
CA ILE A 53 -10.34 1.37 -7.56
C ILE A 53 -10.28 0.63 -8.88
N SER A 54 -11.21 0.93 -9.79
CA SER A 54 -11.20 0.26 -11.09
C SER A 54 -9.96 0.67 -11.90
N GLY A 55 -9.44 -0.27 -12.68
CA GLY A 55 -8.28 -0.03 -13.55
C GLY A 55 -8.51 0.96 -14.69
N HIS A 56 -9.74 1.46 -14.86
CA HIS A 56 -10.12 2.45 -15.87
C HIS A 56 -10.58 3.78 -15.27
N SER A 57 -10.37 3.97 -13.95
CA SER A 57 -10.54 5.27 -13.32
C SER A 57 -9.55 6.23 -14.00
N ASN A 58 -10.05 7.29 -14.65
CA ASN A 58 -9.24 8.31 -15.33
C ASN A 58 -8.48 9.20 -14.32
N ILE A 59 -7.79 8.56 -13.37
CA ILE A 59 -7.04 9.20 -12.28
C ILE A 59 -5.60 9.28 -12.75
N GLU A 60 -5.20 10.47 -13.21
CA GLU A 60 -3.87 10.75 -13.76
C GLU A 60 -2.73 10.38 -12.77
N GLU A 61 -2.96 10.62 -11.48
CA GLU A 61 -2.02 10.31 -10.40
C GLU A 61 -1.70 8.81 -10.29
N ARG A 62 -2.64 7.93 -10.68
CA ARG A 62 -2.40 6.49 -10.71
C ARG A 62 -1.40 6.11 -11.79
N GLU A 63 -1.55 6.67 -13.00
CA GLU A 63 -0.62 6.36 -14.09
C GLU A 63 0.78 6.88 -13.76
N LYS A 64 0.89 8.04 -13.09
CA LYS A 64 2.15 8.53 -12.54
C LYS A 64 2.77 7.53 -11.54
N ALA A 65 2.00 7.07 -10.55
CA ALA A 65 2.48 6.08 -9.58
C ALA A 65 2.92 4.76 -10.22
N LYS A 66 2.19 4.29 -11.25
CA LYS A 66 2.53 3.09 -12.01
C LYS A 66 3.79 3.26 -12.84
N GLN A 67 3.99 4.42 -13.45
CA GLN A 67 5.22 4.75 -14.17
C GLN A 67 6.41 4.80 -13.23
N GLU A 68 6.29 5.44 -12.07
CA GLU A 68 7.35 5.47 -11.06
C GLU A 68 7.69 4.08 -10.53
N ALA A 69 6.69 3.24 -10.25
CA ALA A 69 6.92 1.85 -9.88
C ALA A 69 7.66 1.06 -10.98
N LYS A 70 7.29 1.26 -12.26
CA LYS A 70 7.99 0.65 -13.41
C LYS A 70 9.42 1.16 -13.56
N LYS A 71 9.67 2.44 -13.30
CA LYS A 71 11.02 3.04 -13.33
C LYS A 71 11.89 2.45 -12.22
N ALA A 72 11.36 2.33 -11.01
CA ALA A 72 12.06 1.76 -9.86
C ALA A 72 12.48 0.30 -10.09
N VAL A 73 11.62 -0.50 -10.74
CA VAL A 73 11.96 -1.89 -11.14
C VAL A 73 13.06 -1.92 -12.19
N LYS A 74 13.14 -0.91 -13.07
CA LYS A 74 14.12 -0.84 -14.15
C LYS A 74 15.46 -0.23 -13.75
N SER A 75 15.55 0.55 -12.66
CA SER A 75 16.72 1.40 -12.39
C SER A 75 17.85 0.74 -11.59
N SER A 76 17.62 -0.22 -10.69
CA SER A 76 18.64 -1.12 -10.08
C SER A 76 18.11 -1.90 -8.87
N GLU A 77 18.60 -3.13 -8.73
CA GLU A 77 18.59 -4.09 -7.61
C GLU A 77 17.35 -4.18 -6.67
N PRO A 78 16.76 -5.38 -6.48
CA PRO A 78 15.55 -5.63 -5.67
C PRO A 78 15.52 -5.08 -4.23
N GLN A 79 16.67 -4.64 -3.70
CA GLN A 79 16.89 -4.33 -2.29
C GLN A 79 16.41 -2.93 -1.89
N ASN A 80 16.19 -2.00 -2.85
CA ASN A 80 15.80 -0.61 -2.54
C ASN A 80 14.28 -0.35 -2.52
N LEU A 81 13.47 -1.22 -3.15
CA LEU A 81 12.00 -1.13 -3.14
C LEU A 81 11.42 -1.31 -1.73
N ILE A 82 12.07 -2.13 -0.89
CA ILE A 82 11.63 -2.35 0.49
C ILE A 82 11.87 -1.12 1.36
N LYS A 83 12.94 -0.33 1.12
CA LYS A 83 13.27 0.85 1.94
C LYS A 83 12.30 2.00 1.73
N GLN A 84 11.85 2.26 0.50
CA GLN A 84 10.85 3.30 0.23
C GLN A 84 9.45 2.94 0.79
N LEU A 85 9.10 1.66 0.83
CA LEU A 85 7.85 1.17 1.46
C LEU A 85 7.90 1.12 3.00
N VAL A 86 9.07 1.35 3.63
CA VAL A 86 9.27 1.25 5.09
C VAL A 86 9.35 2.63 5.77
N GLN A 87 9.41 3.73 5.02
CA GLN A 87 9.46 5.10 5.56
C GLN A 87 8.07 5.73 5.84
N ILE A 88 7.03 4.91 6.03
CA ILE A 88 5.71 5.32 6.56
C ILE A 88 5.54 4.68 7.95
#